data_AF-A0A351STJ1-F1
#
_entry.id   AF-A0A351STJ1-F1
#
_cell.length_a   1.000
_cell.length_b   1.000
_cell.length_c   1.000
_cell.angle_alpha   90.00
_cell.angle_beta   90.00
_cell.angle_gamma   90.00
#
_symmetry.space_group_name_H-M   'P 1'
#
loop_
_entity.id
_entity.type
_entity.pdbx_description
1 polymer ?
#
loop_
_entity_poly.entity_id
_entity_poly.type
_entity_poly.pdbx_seq_one_letter_code
_entity_poly.pdbx_strand_id
1 'polypeptide(L)' 'MIANDNELKVTLERIARFQEQVAHLRRVETNPENYHGAVSGFLAEIDRMQLEVREYLSIHPAEVASTSTS' A
#
# COMPACT_ATOMS: atom_id res chain seq x y z
N MET A 1 7.41 -5.14 4.92
CA MET A 1 7.14 -6.57 4.70
C MET A 1 6.04 -6.97 5.66
N ILE A 2 4.92 -7.47 5.14
CA ILE A 2 3.74 -7.89 5.90
C ILE A 2 3.93 -9.34 6.35
N ALA A 3 3.77 -9.61 7.64
CA ALA A 3 4.00 -10.95 8.21
C ALA A 3 2.72 -11.68 8.63
N ASN A 4 1.60 -10.97 8.73
CA ASN A 4 0.33 -11.52 9.22
C ASN A 4 -0.87 -10.68 8.74
N ASP A 5 -2.07 -11.22 8.96
CA ASP A 5 -3.32 -10.59 8.52
C ASP A 5 -3.62 -9.26 9.23
N ASN A 6 -3.09 -9.04 10.44
CA ASN A 6 -3.25 -7.76 11.12
C ASN A 6 -2.42 -6.66 10.43
N GLU A 7 -1.17 -6.96 10.07
CA GLU A 7 -0.32 -6.06 9.28
C GLU A 7 -0.85 -5.85 7.87
N LEU A 8 -1.46 -6.88 7.25
CA LEU A 8 -2.16 -6.74 5.98
C LEU A 8 -3.29 -5.72 6.10
N LYS A 9 -4.15 -5.87 7.10
CA LYS A 9 -5.25 -4.95 7.36
C LYS A 9 -4.76 -3.52 7.56
N VAL A 10 -3.77 -3.31 8.42
CA VAL A 10 -3.18 -1.98 8.66
C VAL A 10 -2.62 -1.38 7.38
N THR A 11 -1.93 -2.18 6.56
CA THR A 11 -1.36 -1.71 5.29
C THR A 11 -2.45 -1.30 4.30
N LEU A 12 -3.52 -2.09 4.16
CA LEU A 12 -4.67 -1.77 3.31
C LEU A 12 -5.37 -0.47 3.77
N GLU A 13 -5.56 -0.29 5.08
CA GLU A 13 -6.12 0.96 5.63
C GLU A 13 -5.22 2.18 5.35
N ARG A 14 -3.89 2.02 5.41
CA ARG A 14 -2.95 3.10 5.07
C ARG A 14 -3.01 3.45 3.58
N ILE A 15 -3.08 2.45 2.69
CA ILE A 15 -3.27 2.65 1.25
C ILE A 15 -4.53 3.47 0.99
N ALA A 16 -5.67 3.08 1.60
CA ALA A 16 -6.94 3.77 1.41
C ALA A 16 -6.86 5.26 1.83
N ARG A 17 -6.26 5.56 2.98
CA ARG A 17 -6.07 6.93 3.46
C ARG A 17 -5.17 7.78 2.54
N PHE A 18 -4.15 7.19 1.92
CA PHE A 18 -3.32 7.91 0.95
C PHE A 18 -4.06 8.13 -0.37
N GLN A 19 -4.84 7.15 -0.83
CA GLN A 19 -5.68 7.31 -2.02
C GLN A 19 -6.72 8.42 -1.82
N GLU A 20 -7.33 8.53 -0.64
CA GLU A 20 -8.25 9.62 -0.29
C GLU A 20 -7.56 10.98 -0.35
N GLN A 21 -6.33 11.11 0.18
CA GLN A 21 -5.55 12.34 0.12
C GLN A 21 -5.20 12.74 -1.32
N VAL A 22 -4.74 11.80 -2.14
CA VAL A 22 -4.47 12.04 -3.57
C VAL A 22 -5.75 12.46 -4.29
N ALA A 23 -6.86 11.78 -4.03
CA ALA A 23 -8.15 12.12 -4.63
C ALA A 23 -8.66 13.50 -4.20
N HIS A 24 -8.39 13.92 -2.96
CA HIS A 24 -8.68 15.27 -2.49
C HIS A 24 -7.81 16.31 -3.21
N LEU A 25 -6.48 16.13 -3.22
CA LEU A 25 -5.53 17.03 -3.88
C LEU A 25 -5.86 17.23 -5.35
N ARG A 26 -6.28 16.17 -6.06
CA ARG A 26 -6.73 16.22 -7.45
C ARG A 26 -7.90 17.18 -7.70
N ARG A 27 -8.72 17.46 -6.67
CA ARG A 27 -9.88 18.37 -6.79
C ARG A 27 -9.55 19.80 -6.39
N VAL A 28 -8.60 20.00 -5.48
CA VAL A 28 -8.36 21.29 -4.82
C VAL A 28 -7.11 22.02 -5.29
N GLU A 29 -6.07 21.29 -5.71
CA GLU A 29 -4.86 21.90 -6.25
C GLU A 29 -5.08 22.28 -7.71
N THR A 30 -4.84 23.54 -8.04
CA THR A 30 -5.13 24.13 -9.36
C THR A 30 -3.86 24.30 -10.19
N ASN A 31 -2.69 24.32 -9.55
CA ASN A 31 -1.41 24.39 -10.22
C ASN A 31 -0.87 22.96 -10.47
N PRO A 32 -0.64 22.55 -11.73
CA PRO A 32 -0.17 21.20 -12.06
C PRO A 32 1.17 20.83 -11.43
N GLU A 33 2.14 21.74 -11.39
CA GLU A 33 3.46 21.48 -10.80
C GLU A 33 3.36 21.26 -9.28
N ASN A 34 2.55 22.09 -8.60
CA ASN A 34 2.28 21.91 -7.18
C ASN A 34 1.55 20.59 -6.92
N TYR A 35 0.58 20.23 -7.77
CA TYR A 35 -0.13 18.95 -7.67
C TYR A 35 0.85 17.78 -7.77
N HIS A 36 1.70 17.75 -8.80
CA HIS A 36 2.68 16.69 -9.01
C HIS A 36 3.67 16.60 -7.84
N GLY A 37 4.16 17.75 -7.35
CA GLY A 37 5.00 17.81 -6.16
C GLY A 37 4.30 17.21 -4.93
N ALA A 38 3.05 17.62 -4.67
CA ALA A 38 2.28 17.20 -3.50
C ALA A 38 1.89 15.72 -3.52
N VAL A 39 1.56 15.14 -4.68
CA VAL A 39 1.10 13.74 -4.76
C VAL A 39 2.23 12.72 -4.94
N SER A 40 3.40 13.13 -5.41
CA SER A 40 4.50 12.21 -5.77
C SER A 40 4.88 11.25 -4.65
N GLY A 41 5.02 11.75 -3.41
CA GLY A 41 5.36 10.94 -2.25
C GLY A 41 4.26 9.95 -1.86
N PHE A 42 2.98 10.36 -1.95
CA PHE A 42 1.86 9.46 -1.69
C PHE A 42 1.78 8.33 -2.71
N LEU A 43 1.97 8.63 -4.00
CA LEU A 43 1.93 7.63 -5.06
C LEU A 43 3.06 6.60 -4.91
N ALA A 44 4.29 7.07 -4.67
CA ALA A 44 5.44 6.17 -4.45
C ALA A 44 5.23 5.24 -3.24
N GLU A 45 4.66 5.76 -2.15
CA GLU A 45 4.39 4.97 -0.96
C GLU A 45 3.21 3.99 -1.15
N ILE A 46 2.19 4.37 -1.92
CA ILE A 46 1.11 3.46 -2.34
C ILE A 46 1.70 2.31 -3.16
N ASP A 47 2.54 2.59 -4.16
CA ASP A 47 3.15 1.58 -5.02
C ASP A 47 3.98 0.57 -4.19
N ARG A 48 4.80 1.08 -3.28
CA ARG A 48 5.59 0.27 -2.36
C ARG A 48 4.72 -0.61 -1.47
N MET A 49 3.66 -0.08 -0.88
CA MET A 49 2.75 -0.85 -0.02
C MET A 49 1.92 -1.87 -0.80
N GLN A 50 1.49 -1.55 -2.03
CA GLN A 50 0.80 -2.49 -2.90
C GLN A 50 1.69 -3.66 -3.30
N LEU A 51 2.98 -3.42 -3.52
CA LEU A 51 3.96 -4.48 -3.72
C LEU A 51 4.00 -5.43 -2.52
N GLU A 52 4.10 -4.91 -1.30
CA GLU A 52 4.11 -5.75 -0.09
C GLU A 52 2.80 -6.54 0.10
N VAL A 53 1.66 -5.93 -0.17
CA VAL A 53 0.35 -6.61 -0.13
C VAL A 53 0.30 -7.76 -1.12
N ARG A 54 0.75 -7.51 -2.36
CA ARG A 54 0.79 -8.54 -3.40
C ARG A 54 1.72 -9.69 -3.02
N GLU A 55 2.90 -9.38 -2.49
CA GLU A 55 3.86 -10.40 -2.03
C GLU A 55 3.25 -11.27 -0.92
N TYR A 56 2.64 -10.65 0.10
CA TYR A 56 1.98 -11.38 1.18
C TYR A 56 0.85 -12.29 0.67
N LEU A 57 -0.04 -11.75 -0.17
CA LEU A 57 -1.18 -12.50 -0.70
C LEU A 57 -0.82 -13.53 -1.77
N SER A 58 0.42 -13.51 -2.29
CA SER A 58 0.89 -14.50 -3.25
C SER A 58 1.26 -15.84 -2.62
N ILE A 59 1.38 -15.90 -1.28
CA ILE A 59 1.76 -17.10 -0.54
C ILE A 59 0.53 -17.59 0.23
N HIS A 60 0.10 -18.83 -0.02
CA HIS A 60 -0.99 -19.41 0.74
C HIS A 60 -0.52 -19.83 2.15
N PRO A 61 -1.27 -19.57 3.24
CA PRO A 61 -0.84 -19.91 4.60
C PRO A 61 -0.44 -21.38 4.83
N ALA A 62 -1.03 -22.32 4.07
CA ALA A 62 -0.67 -23.74 4.14
C ALA A 62 0.75 -24.06 3.64
N GLU A 63 1.30 -23.25 2.72
CA GLU A 63 2.67 -23.41 2.20
C GLU A 63 3.71 -22.99 3.25
N VAL A 64 3.38 -21.98 4.07
CA VAL A 64 4.22 -21.51 5.18
C VAL A 64 4.24 -22.49 6.35
N ALA A 65 3.13 -23.18 6.62
CA ALA A 65 3.07 -24.20 7.67
C ALA A 65 3.92 -25.44 7.33
N SER A 66 4.06 -25.75 6.04
CA SER A 66 4.74 -26.96 5.56
C SER A 66 6.27 -26.86 5.58
N THR A 67 6.83 -25.65 5.64
CA THR A 67 8.28 -25.40 5.73
C THR A 67 8.83 -25.41 7.16
N SER A 68 7.97 -25.50 8.17
CA SER A 68 8.37 -25.57 9.59
C SER A 68 8.57 -27.02 10.09
N THR A 69 8.54 -28.01 9.20
CA THR A 69 8.76 -29.43 9.52
C THR A 69 9.74 -30.03 8.51
N SER A 70 11.04 -29.74 8.67
CA SER A 70 12.15 -30.46 8.03
C SER A 70 13.40 -30.34 8.89
#